data_AF-Q5P843-F1
#
_entry.id   AF-Q5P843-F1
#
_cell.length_a   1.000
_cell.length_b   1.000
_cell.length_c   1.000
_cell.angle_alpha   90.00
_cell.angle_beta   90.00
_cell.angle_gamma   90.00
#
_symmetry.space_group_name_H-M   'P 1'
#
loop_
_entity.id
_entity.type
_entity.pdbx_description
1 polymer ?
#
loop_
_entity_poly.entity_id
_entity_poly.type
_entity_poly.pdbx_seq_one_letter_code
_entity_poly.pdbx_strand_id
1 'polypeptide(L)'
;MTNLEQPLAALRSLIAQKKKELDELENALAVIEKFVLEPEKIAGNDVSEGDGVIKLDELVLEGGPSGRHSTFTNDVIDVIRRLGDQEFSVAHIDTLMRKMGKISGEKSPRPRISALLGKLEESGMLERTFKGGGNVPHKYRLKVQDETAQNELSEEL
;
A
#
# COMPACT_ATOMS: atom_id res chain seq x y z
N MET A 1 -60.25 19.57 2.20
CA MET A 1 -59.07 19.51 3.09
C MET A 1 -57.91 19.00 2.23
N THR A 2 -56.99 19.90 1.88
CA THR A 2 -55.99 19.67 0.83
C THR A 2 -54.88 18.72 1.29
N ASN A 3 -54.60 17.75 0.43
CA ASN A 3 -53.68 16.62 0.57
C ASN A 3 -52.21 17.09 0.54
N LEU A 4 -51.80 17.83 1.59
CA LEU A 4 -50.48 18.46 1.72
C LEU A 4 -49.40 17.54 2.30
N GLU A 5 -49.77 16.38 2.82
CA GLU A 5 -48.82 15.42 3.41
C GLU A 5 -47.98 14.70 2.35
N GLN A 6 -48.56 14.36 1.20
CA GLN A 6 -47.84 13.73 0.10
C GLN A 6 -46.72 14.62 -0.50
N PRO A 7 -46.96 15.91 -0.83
CA PRO A 7 -45.89 16.78 -1.33
C PRO A 7 -44.82 17.06 -0.28
N LEU A 8 -45.16 17.10 1.02
CA LEU A 8 -44.19 17.25 2.11
C LEU A 8 -43.26 16.04 2.25
N ALA A 9 -43.81 14.82 2.14
CA ALA A 9 -43.01 13.60 2.16
C ALA A 9 -42.08 13.51 0.94
N ALA A 10 -42.57 13.86 -0.24
CA ALA A 10 -41.77 13.92 -1.47
C ALA A 10 -40.63 14.94 -1.35
N LEU A 11 -40.90 16.13 -0.83
CA LEU A 11 -39.89 17.17 -0.57
C LEU A 11 -38.83 16.70 0.43
N ARG A 12 -39.21 16.03 1.51
CA ARG A 12 -38.25 15.48 2.49
C ARG A 12 -37.36 14.40 1.88
N SER A 13 -37.92 13.52 1.05
CA SER A 13 -37.15 12.50 0.35
C SER A 13 -36.18 13.12 -0.65
N LEU A 14 -36.60 14.15 -1.36
CA LEU A 14 -35.75 14.88 -2.30
C LEU A 14 -34.60 15.60 -1.58
N ILE A 15 -34.87 16.21 -0.42
CA ILE A 15 -33.84 16.84 0.42
C ILE A 15 -32.82 15.79 0.90
N ALA A 16 -33.27 14.61 1.34
CA ALA A 16 -32.38 13.55 1.78
C ALA A 16 -31.48 13.04 0.63
N GLN A 17 -32.05 12.86 -0.56
CA GLN A 17 -31.29 12.48 -1.74
C GLN A 17 -30.26 13.55 -2.13
N LYS A 18 -30.66 14.83 -2.14
CA LYS A 18 -29.76 15.93 -2.48
C LYS A 18 -28.62 16.11 -1.47
N LYS A 19 -28.87 15.83 -0.18
CA LYS A 19 -27.81 15.79 0.83
C LYS A 19 -26.82 14.68 0.58
N LYS A 20 -27.29 13.49 0.21
CA LYS A 20 -26.41 12.37 -0.15
C LYS A 20 -25.56 12.68 -1.39
N GLU A 21 -26.17 13.27 -2.42
CA GLU A 21 -25.44 13.71 -3.62
C GLU A 21 -24.40 14.80 -3.27
N LEU A 22 -24.72 15.70 -2.33
CA LEU A 22 -23.76 16.69 -1.82
C LEU A 22 -22.57 16.02 -1.13
N ASP A 23 -22.81 15.10 -0.19
CA ASP A 23 -21.75 14.35 0.48
C ASP A 23 -20.87 13.59 -0.53
N GLU A 24 -21.46 12.96 -1.55
CA GLU A 24 -20.71 12.26 -2.59
C GLU A 24 -19.83 13.21 -3.41
N LEU A 25 -20.34 14.39 -3.76
CA LEU A 25 -19.59 15.43 -4.48
C LEU A 25 -18.51 16.08 -3.61
N GLU A 26 -18.76 16.33 -2.33
CA GLU A 26 -17.77 16.84 -1.38
C GLU A 26 -16.62 15.84 -1.19
N ASN A 27 -16.94 14.54 -1.10
CA ASN A 27 -15.92 13.49 -1.07
C ASN A 27 -15.11 13.42 -2.37
N ALA A 28 -15.76 13.51 -3.53
CA ALA A 28 -15.07 13.55 -4.82
C ALA A 28 -14.18 14.79 -4.95
N LEU A 29 -14.65 15.94 -4.46
CA LEU A 29 -13.90 17.19 -4.46
C LEU A 29 -12.69 17.11 -3.54
N ALA A 30 -12.82 16.53 -2.33
CA ALA A 30 -11.69 16.30 -1.43
C ALA A 30 -10.62 15.37 -2.05
N VAL A 31 -11.04 14.34 -2.80
CA VAL A 31 -10.13 13.48 -3.55
C VAL A 31 -9.39 14.27 -4.63
N ILE A 32 -10.11 15.08 -5.41
CA ILE A 32 -9.51 15.89 -6.49
C ILE A 32 -8.61 16.99 -5.91
N GLU A 33 -9.01 17.66 -4.83
CA GLU A 33 -8.17 18.65 -4.14
C GLU A 33 -6.87 18.04 -3.64
N LYS A 34 -6.89 16.79 -3.16
CA LYS A 34 -5.67 16.05 -2.82
C LYS A 34 -4.76 15.82 -4.02
N PHE A 35 -5.32 15.61 -5.22
CA PHE A 35 -4.53 15.50 -6.46
C PHE A 35 -4.07 16.85 -7.02
N VAL A 36 -4.81 17.93 -6.78
CA VAL A 36 -4.53 19.27 -7.33
C VAL A 36 -3.59 20.08 -6.42
N LEU A 37 -3.65 19.88 -5.10
CA LEU A 37 -2.75 20.51 -4.12
C LEU A 37 -1.41 19.79 -3.96
N GLU A 38 -1.22 18.64 -4.62
CA GLU A 38 0.11 18.02 -4.82
C GLU A 38 0.56 18.11 -6.30
N PRO A 39 0.84 19.31 -6.84
CA PRO A 39 1.59 19.39 -8.08
C PRO A 39 3.06 19.04 -7.78
N GLU A 40 3.51 17.94 -8.40
CA GLU A 40 4.91 17.58 -8.66
C GLU A 40 5.85 17.26 -7.49
N LYS A 41 6.17 15.97 -7.37
CA LYS A 41 7.56 15.52 -7.64
C LYS A 41 7.56 14.35 -8.62
N ILE A 42 7.13 14.60 -9.85
CA ILE A 42 7.54 13.82 -11.02
C ILE A 42 8.58 14.67 -11.76
N ALA A 43 9.77 14.79 -11.19
CA ALA A 43 10.95 15.31 -11.87
C ALA A 43 12.19 14.87 -11.09
N GLY A 44 13.04 14.07 -11.71
CA GLY A 44 14.35 13.72 -11.14
C GLY A 44 14.69 12.26 -11.33
N ASN A 45 14.98 11.89 -12.56
CA ASN A 45 15.88 10.80 -12.87
C ASN A 45 17.24 11.17 -12.24
N ASP A 46 17.52 10.72 -11.02
CA ASP A 46 18.87 10.78 -10.44
C ASP A 46 19.18 9.43 -9.82
N VAL A 47 19.97 8.68 -10.57
CA VAL A 47 20.62 7.46 -10.14
C VAL A 47 21.64 7.86 -9.08
N SER A 48 21.19 8.00 -7.83
CA SER A 48 22.11 8.16 -6.71
C SER A 48 22.63 6.76 -6.34
N GLU A 49 23.62 6.31 -7.10
CA GLU A 49 24.61 5.33 -6.64
C GLU A 49 25.25 5.89 -5.36
N GLY A 50 24.78 5.47 -4.19
CA GLY A 50 25.33 6.01 -2.96
C GLY A 50 24.50 5.68 -1.74
N ASP A 51 24.75 4.48 -1.23
CA ASP A 51 24.39 4.02 0.10
C ASP A 51 22.90 3.63 0.29
N GLY A 52 22.69 2.37 0.65
CA GLY A 52 21.38 1.71 0.77
C GLY A 52 20.56 2.20 1.96
N VAL A 53 20.25 3.49 1.99
CA VAL A 53 19.47 4.17 3.03
C VAL A 53 18.03 4.29 2.56
N ILE A 54 17.17 3.41 3.09
CA ILE A 54 15.71 3.51 2.92
C ILE A 54 15.24 4.80 3.60
N LYS A 55 14.69 5.74 2.82
CA LYS A 55 14.07 6.96 3.35
C LYS A 55 12.69 6.64 3.93
N LEU A 56 12.69 6.14 5.17
CA LEU A 56 11.50 5.80 5.97
C LEU A 56 10.55 6.96 6.25
N ASP A 57 10.96 8.20 5.96
CA ASP A 57 10.19 9.42 6.20
C ASP A 57 9.45 9.92 4.94
N GLU A 58 9.80 9.42 3.74
CA GLU A 58 9.10 9.72 2.48
C GLU A 58 7.93 8.75 2.20
N LEU A 59 7.82 7.64 2.93
CA LEU A 59 6.63 6.78 2.85
C LEU A 59 5.46 7.44 3.60
N VAL A 60 4.57 8.08 2.86
CA VAL A 60 3.27 8.54 3.37
C VAL A 60 2.44 7.30 3.79
N LEU A 61 2.52 6.95 5.06
CA LEU A 61 1.79 5.85 5.66
C LEU A 61 0.35 6.28 5.94
N GLU A 62 -0.49 6.34 4.90
CA GLU A 62 -1.92 6.55 5.11
C GLU A 62 -2.49 5.37 5.93
N GLY A 63 -2.88 5.68 7.16
CA GLY A 63 -3.67 4.81 8.03
C GLY A 63 -5.09 4.70 7.49
N GLY A 64 -5.30 3.82 6.52
CA GLY A 64 -6.64 3.54 5.99
C GLY A 64 -7.52 2.82 7.03
N PRO A 65 -8.83 3.10 7.07
CA PRO A 65 -9.75 2.53 8.05
C PRO A 65 -9.84 1.00 7.90
N SER A 66 -9.59 0.32 9.01
CA SER A 66 -9.62 -1.12 9.20
C SER A 66 -11.05 -1.68 9.09
N GLY A 67 -11.52 -1.96 7.87
CA GLY A 67 -12.80 -2.63 7.61
C GLY A 67 -12.71 -4.15 7.37
N ARG A 68 -11.51 -4.70 7.16
CA ARG A 68 -11.26 -6.15 7.09
C ARG A 68 -10.21 -6.51 8.12
N HIS A 69 -10.44 -7.57 8.90
CA HIS A 69 -9.38 -8.21 9.67
C HIS A 69 -8.31 -8.72 8.69
N SER A 70 -7.35 -7.86 8.34
CA SER A 70 -6.19 -8.25 7.57
C SER A 70 -5.41 -9.25 8.42
N THR A 71 -5.05 -10.38 7.82
CA THR A 71 -4.15 -11.33 8.49
C THR A 71 -2.77 -10.71 8.57
N PHE A 72 -1.98 -11.11 9.56
CA PHE A 72 -0.58 -10.70 9.69
C PHE A 72 0.21 -10.87 8.37
N THR A 73 -0.06 -11.95 7.65
CA THR A 73 0.51 -12.22 6.34
C THR A 73 0.16 -11.15 5.31
N ASN A 74 -1.12 -10.76 5.24
CA ASN A 74 -1.56 -9.70 4.33
C ASN A 74 -0.93 -8.36 4.70
N ASP A 75 -0.85 -8.03 5.99
CA ASP A 75 -0.22 -6.78 6.42
C ASP A 75 1.28 -6.72 6.03
N VAL A 76 2.01 -7.84 6.14
CA VAL A 76 3.41 -7.91 5.69
C VAL A 76 3.51 -7.74 4.18
N ILE A 77 2.64 -8.40 3.42
CA ILE A 77 2.59 -8.29 1.95
C ILE A 77 2.27 -6.85 1.52
N ASP A 78 1.33 -6.19 2.20
CA ASP A 78 0.98 -4.80 1.92
C ASP A 78 2.17 -3.86 2.17
N VAL A 79 2.95 -4.09 3.24
CA VAL A 79 4.20 -3.34 3.49
C VAL A 79 5.23 -3.59 2.41
N ILE A 80 5.43 -4.84 2.00
CA ILE A 80 6.37 -5.21 0.92
C ILE A 80 5.98 -4.54 -0.40
N ARG A 81 4.69 -4.55 -0.76
CA ARG A 81 4.19 -3.90 -1.97
C ARG A 81 4.42 -2.39 -1.96
N ARG A 82 4.27 -1.75 -0.80
CA ARG A 82 4.56 -0.31 -0.62
C ARG A 82 6.04 0.04 -0.74
N LEU A 83 6.93 -0.89 -0.41
CA LEU A 83 8.38 -0.71 -0.58
C LEU A 83 8.81 -0.77 -2.06
N GLY A 84 7.99 -1.37 -2.93
CA GLY A 84 8.25 -1.41 -4.37
C GLY A 84 9.56 -2.12 -4.70
N ASP A 85 10.43 -1.43 -5.44
CA ASP A 85 11.73 -1.88 -5.92
C ASP A 85 12.85 -1.72 -4.87
N GLN A 86 12.55 -1.16 -3.69
CA GLN A 86 13.55 -0.94 -2.65
C GLN A 86 13.99 -2.25 -1.99
N GLU A 87 15.27 -2.32 -1.63
CA GLU A 87 15.77 -3.42 -0.81
C GLU A 87 15.34 -3.25 0.63
N PHE A 88 14.87 -4.33 1.26
CA PHE A 88 14.45 -4.30 2.65
C PHE A 88 14.93 -5.51 3.44
N SER A 89 14.99 -5.34 4.75
CA SER A 89 15.33 -6.38 5.71
C SER A 89 14.11 -6.67 6.60
N VAL A 90 14.17 -7.77 7.35
CA VAL A 90 13.15 -8.12 8.36
C VAL A 90 12.94 -6.98 9.37
N ALA A 91 14.01 -6.27 9.74
CA ALA A 91 13.94 -5.14 10.67
C ALA A 91 13.19 -3.95 10.07
N HIS A 92 13.31 -3.70 8.76
CA HIS A 92 12.59 -2.63 8.09
C HIS A 92 11.08 -2.88 8.08
N ILE A 93 10.66 -4.11 7.80
CA ILE A 93 9.24 -4.50 7.85
C ILE A 93 8.68 -4.37 9.27
N ASP A 94 9.42 -4.84 10.29
CA ASP A 94 9.02 -4.72 11.70
C ASP A 94 8.77 -3.24 12.08
N THR A 95 9.70 -2.34 11.71
CA THR A 95 9.56 -0.90 11.94
C THR A 95 8.36 -0.31 11.22
N LEU A 96 8.15 -0.67 9.93
CA LEU A 96 7.04 -0.14 9.14
C LEU A 96 5.68 -0.61 9.66
N MET A 97 5.55 -1.90 9.98
CA MET A 97 4.33 -2.46 10.54
C MET A 97 3.99 -1.82 11.90
N ARG A 98 4.99 -1.47 12.72
CA ARG A 98 4.80 -0.71 13.97
C ARG A 98 4.36 0.72 13.70
N LYS A 99 5.03 1.43 12.77
CA LYS A 99 4.63 2.79 12.36
C LYS A 99 3.17 2.82 11.83
N MET A 100 2.74 1.76 11.15
CA MET A 100 1.36 1.60 10.65
C MET A 100 0.34 1.16 11.71
N GLY A 101 0.74 0.96 12.96
CA GLY A 101 -0.14 0.48 14.03
C GLY A 101 -0.64 -0.96 13.85
N LYS A 102 -0.04 -1.74 12.93
CA LYS A 102 -0.41 -3.14 12.65
C LYS A 102 0.13 -4.13 13.67
N ILE A 103 1.20 -3.74 14.38
CA ILE A 103 1.75 -4.49 15.51
C ILE A 103 1.62 -3.63 16.76
N SER A 104 0.81 -4.10 17.70
CA SER A 104 0.72 -3.56 19.06
C SER A 104 1.41 -4.53 20.02
N GLY A 105 2.48 -4.06 20.67
CA GLY A 105 3.19 -4.84 21.70
C GLY A 105 4.71 -4.73 21.63
N GLU A 106 5.35 -5.09 22.75
CA GLU A 106 6.81 -5.00 22.93
C GLU A 106 7.56 -6.12 22.21
N LYS A 107 6.94 -7.31 22.07
CA LYS A 107 7.57 -8.45 21.41
C LYS A 107 7.69 -8.22 19.90
N SER A 108 8.88 -8.47 19.35
CA SER A 108 9.12 -8.35 17.92
C SER A 108 8.62 -9.60 17.17
N PRO A 109 7.80 -9.43 16.12
CA PRO A 109 7.39 -10.54 15.25
C PRO A 109 8.44 -10.90 14.20
N ARG A 110 9.70 -10.42 14.33
CA ARG A 110 10.82 -10.74 13.41
C ARG A 110 10.92 -12.21 13.03
N PRO A 111 10.79 -13.21 13.94
CA PRO A 111 10.84 -14.62 13.53
C PRO A 111 9.72 -15.00 12.56
N ARG A 112 8.50 -14.47 12.77
CA ARG A 112 7.36 -14.68 11.88
C ARG A 112 7.54 -14.00 10.53
N ILE A 113 8.04 -12.76 10.53
CA ILE A 113 8.36 -12.02 9.30
C ILE A 113 9.42 -12.79 8.51
N SER A 114 10.50 -13.23 9.17
CA SER A 114 11.57 -13.99 8.53
C SER A 114 11.07 -15.29 7.88
N ALA A 115 10.21 -16.03 8.58
CA ALA A 115 9.61 -17.24 8.03
C ALA A 115 8.70 -16.95 6.83
N LEU A 116 7.98 -15.82 6.85
CA LEU A 116 7.12 -15.41 5.74
C LEU A 116 7.94 -14.97 4.52
N LEU A 117 9.01 -14.17 4.72
CA LEU A 117 9.90 -13.77 3.63
C LEU A 117 10.53 -14.98 2.94
N GLY A 118 10.96 -16.00 3.71
CA GLY A 118 11.47 -17.25 3.13
C GLY A 118 10.44 -17.93 2.22
N LYS A 119 9.17 -17.99 2.63
CA LYS A 119 8.09 -18.55 1.79
C LYS A 119 7.83 -17.73 0.53
N LEU A 120 7.88 -16.40 0.64
CA LEU A 120 7.65 -15.50 -0.50
C LEU A 120 8.82 -15.53 -1.50
N GLU A 121 10.04 -15.78 -1.02
CA GLU A 121 11.21 -16.07 -1.85
C GLU A 121 11.07 -17.42 -2.56
N GLU A 122 10.69 -18.48 -1.83
CA GLU A 122 10.43 -19.81 -2.41
C GLU A 122 9.32 -19.78 -3.47
N SER A 123 8.30 -18.95 -3.29
CA SER A 123 7.22 -18.76 -4.27
C SER A 123 7.60 -17.85 -5.44
N GLY A 124 8.83 -17.30 -5.46
CA GLY A 124 9.32 -16.42 -6.53
C GLY A 124 8.74 -15.01 -6.54
N MET A 125 8.05 -14.58 -5.47
CA MET A 125 7.53 -13.21 -5.34
C MET A 125 8.63 -12.24 -4.88
N LEU A 126 9.57 -12.73 -4.09
CA LEU A 126 10.73 -11.97 -3.63
C LEU A 126 12.02 -12.57 -4.20
N GLU A 127 13.00 -11.71 -4.40
CA GLU A 127 14.37 -12.11 -4.64
C GLU A 127 15.23 -11.73 -3.43
N ARG A 128 16.08 -12.66 -2.98
CA ARG A 128 17.08 -12.37 -1.95
C ARG A 128 18.29 -11.73 -2.60
N THR A 129 18.39 -10.41 -2.52
CA THR A 129 19.49 -9.65 -3.10
C THR A 129 20.78 -9.75 -2.29
N PHE A 130 20.67 -10.01 -0.98
CA PHE A 130 21.84 -10.16 -0.12
C PHE A 130 21.68 -11.25 0.93
N LYS A 131 22.61 -12.21 0.92
CA LYS A 131 22.71 -13.24 1.95
C LYS A 131 23.58 -12.76 3.11
N GLY A 132 22.95 -12.10 4.07
CA GLY A 132 23.56 -11.79 5.37
C GLY A 132 24.00 -13.01 6.18
N GLY A 133 24.85 -12.79 7.18
CA GLY A 133 25.35 -13.81 8.09
C GLY A 133 25.72 -13.20 9.45
N GLY A 134 25.62 -14.01 10.51
CA GLY A 134 25.87 -13.56 11.89
C GLY A 134 24.91 -12.42 12.29
N ASN A 135 25.46 -11.24 12.55
CA ASN A 135 24.69 -10.04 12.93
C ASN A 135 24.16 -9.25 11.72
N VAL A 136 24.51 -9.63 10.49
CA VAL A 136 24.07 -8.93 9.29
C VAL A 136 22.79 -9.59 8.76
N PRO A 137 21.66 -8.85 8.66
CA PRO A 137 20.41 -9.42 8.19
C PRO A 137 20.44 -9.69 6.67
N HIS A 138 19.64 -10.64 6.22
CA HIS A 138 19.36 -10.81 4.80
C HIS A 138 18.59 -9.61 4.24
N LYS A 139 18.84 -9.27 2.97
CA LYS A 139 18.06 -8.28 2.23
C LYS A 139 17.28 -8.96 1.10
N TYR A 140 16.09 -8.43 0.88
CA TYR A 140 15.12 -8.89 -0.09
C TYR A 140 14.65 -7.72 -0.93
N ARG A 141 14.19 -8.01 -2.14
CA ARG A 141 13.54 -7.07 -3.04
C ARG A 141 12.32 -7.73 -3.66
N LEU A 142 11.30 -6.95 -3.97
CA LEU A 142 10.16 -7.46 -4.74
C LEU A 142 10.64 -7.82 -6.14
N LYS A 143 10.36 -9.06 -6.59
CA LYS A 143 10.64 -9.45 -7.96
C LYS A 143 9.55 -8.83 -8.83
N VAL A 144 9.92 -7.82 -9.63
CA VAL A 144 9.03 -7.30 -10.68
C VAL A 144 8.75 -8.48 -11.60
N GLN A 145 7.50 -8.93 -11.66
CA GLN A 145 7.09 -9.81 -12.74
C GLN A 145 7.11 -8.96 -13.99
N ASP A 146 8.20 -9.01 -14.75
CA ASP A 146 8.16 -8.65 -16.15
C ASP A 146 7.15 -9.60 -16.83
N GLU A 147 5.91 -9.14 -16.99
CA GLU A 147 4.89 -9.74 -17.85
C GLU A 147 5.28 -9.65 -19.35
N THR A 148 6.57 -9.59 -19.68
CA THR A 148 7.06 -9.34 -21.05
C THR A 148 7.74 -10.55 -21.71
N ALA A 149 7.75 -11.73 -21.08
CA ALA A 149 8.41 -12.92 -21.63
C ALA A 149 7.46 -14.01 -22.16
N GLN A 150 6.25 -13.65 -22.63
CA GLN A 150 5.34 -14.62 -23.28
C GLN A 150 4.89 -14.26 -24.70
N ASN A 151 5.44 -13.22 -25.35
CA ASN A 151 4.96 -12.78 -26.68
C ASN A 151 5.95 -12.94 -27.85
N GLU A 152 7.08 -13.64 -27.70
CA GLU A 152 8.09 -13.81 -28.77
C GLU A 152 8.22 -15.25 -29.31
N LEU A 153 7.16 -16.08 -29.20
CA LEU A 153 7.19 -17.46 -29.72
C LEU A 153 6.10 -17.75 -30.76
N SER A 154 5.60 -16.71 -31.44
CA SER A 154 4.51 -16.82 -32.43
C SER A 154 4.84 -16.28 -33.82
N GLU A 155 6.03 -15.74 -34.07
CA GLU A 155 6.41 -15.20 -35.39
C GLU A 155 7.30 -16.12 -36.25
N GLU A 156 7.53 -17.37 -35.82
CA GLU A 156 8.05 -18.42 -36.71
C GLU A 156 6.97 -19.49 -36.90
N LEU A 157 6.03 -19.25 -37.81
CA LEU A 157 5.34 -20.27 -38.63
C LEU A 157 4.56 -19.63 -39.78
#